data_AF-A0A534ZCH2-F1
#
_entry.id   AF-A0A534ZCH2-F1
#
_cell.length_a   1.000
_cell.length_b   1.000
_cell.length_c   1.000
_cell.angle_alpha   90.00
_cell.angle_beta   90.00
_cell.angle_gamma   90.00
#
_symmetry.space_group_name_H-M   'P 1'
#
loop_
_entity.id
_entity.type
_entity.pdbx_description
1 polymer ?
#
loop_
_entity_poly.entity_id
_entity_poly.type
_entity_poly.pdbx_seq_one_letter_code
_entity_poly.pdbx_strand_id
1 'polypeptide(L)'
;MLSSLPGEIVKGIRLTLVFGLITGVIYPLFVTGVSQAVFNNQANGSLIADKHGQVVGSKLIGQWFDPNNLRYFHPRPSATVDPATGKPLPYAANNSAGSNLGPSNPTLINRVTSEARRLKSTESN
;
A
#
# COMPACT_ATOMS: atom_id res chain seq x y z
N MET A 1 22.19 6.45 -46.34
CA MET A 1 21.87 6.57 -44.90
C MET A 1 20.39 6.32 -44.61
N LEU A 2 19.44 6.83 -45.42
CA LEU A 2 18.00 6.57 -45.21
C LEU A 2 17.48 5.21 -45.74
N SER A 3 18.23 4.48 -46.57
CA SER A 3 17.78 3.21 -47.17
C SER A 3 17.80 2.00 -46.24
N SER A 4 18.52 2.06 -45.11
CA SER A 4 18.57 0.99 -44.10
C SER A 4 17.52 1.16 -42.98
N LEU A 5 16.84 2.31 -42.93
CA LEU A 5 15.83 2.64 -41.92
C LEU A 5 14.73 1.58 -41.75
N PRO A 6 14.16 0.97 -42.81
CA PRO A 6 13.12 -0.04 -42.66
C PRO A 6 13.59 -1.29 -41.92
N GLY A 7 14.82 -1.74 -42.18
CA GLY A 7 15.40 -2.92 -41.53
C GLY A 7 15.72 -2.67 -40.06
N GLU A 8 16.23 -1.48 -39.73
CA GLU A 8 16.53 -1.11 -38.34
C GLU A 8 15.25 -0.91 -37.51
N ILE A 9 14.19 -0.33 -38.08
CA ILE A 9 12.89 -0.20 -37.41
C ILE A 9 12.29 -1.57 -37.09
N VAL A 10 12.34 -2.53 -38.02
CA VAL A 10 11.84 -3.89 -37.77
C VAL A 10 12.62 -4.60 -36.66
N LYS A 11 13.96 -4.45 -36.64
CA LYS A 11 14.79 -4.98 -35.54
C LYS A 11 14.40 -4.36 -34.20
N GLY A 12 14.22 -3.03 -34.17
CA GLY A 12 13.79 -2.32 -32.97
C GLY A 12 12.43 -2.79 -32.46
N ILE A 13 11.43 -2.90 -33.33
CA ILE A 13 10.10 -3.41 -32.97
C ILE A 13 10.18 -4.83 -32.45
N ARG A 14 10.91 -5.72 -33.13
CA ARG A 14 11.10 -7.11 -32.69
C ARG A 14 11.74 -7.15 -31.30
N LEU A 15 12.79 -6.37 -31.07
CA LEU A 15 13.47 -6.34 -29.78
C LEU A 15 12.54 -5.85 -28.68
N THR A 16 11.77 -4.78 -28.94
CA THR A 16 10.77 -4.25 -28.02
C THR A 16 9.69 -5.29 -27.68
N LEU A 17 9.19 -6.03 -28.69
CA LEU A 17 8.20 -7.09 -28.45
C LEU A 17 8.78 -8.26 -27.65
N VAL A 18 10.02 -8.67 -27.95
CA VAL A 18 10.70 -9.74 -27.21
C VAL A 18 10.90 -9.34 -25.75
N PHE A 19 11.43 -8.14 -25.50
CA PHE A 19 11.60 -7.66 -24.13
C PHE A 19 10.27 -7.45 -23.43
N GLY A 20 9.26 -6.91 -24.11
CA GLY A 20 7.91 -6.76 -23.57
C GLY A 20 7.29 -8.10 -23.17
N LEU A 21 7.48 -9.15 -23.97
CA LEU A 21 7.03 -10.51 -23.64
C LEU A 21 7.79 -11.07 -22.43
N ILE A 22 9.12 -10.91 -22.41
CA ILE A 22 9.96 -11.43 -21.34
C ILE A 22 9.62 -10.74 -20.00
N THR A 23 9.59 -9.41 -19.97
CA THR A 23 9.40 -8.65 -18.72
C THR A 23 7.94 -8.49 -18.32
N GLY A 24 7.01 -8.50 -19.27
CA GLY A 24 5.58 -8.32 -19.04
C GLY A 24 4.81 -9.62 -18.83
N VAL A 25 5.31 -10.76 -19.35
CA VAL A 25 4.58 -12.05 -19.28
C VAL A 25 5.44 -13.12 -18.62
N ILE A 26 6.60 -13.44 -19.20
CA ILE A 26 7.40 -14.58 -18.73
C ILE A 26 7.87 -14.36 -17.30
N TYR A 27 8.44 -13.19 -17.01
CA TYR A 27 8.97 -12.87 -15.69
C TYR A 27 7.88 -12.81 -14.60
N PRO A 28 6.75 -12.10 -14.75
CA PRO A 28 5.69 -12.09 -13.74
C PRO A 28 5.09 -13.47 -13.48
N LEU A 29 4.87 -14.29 -14.53
CA LEU A 29 4.36 -15.65 -14.38
C LEU A 29 5.35 -16.55 -13.65
N PHE A 30 6.64 -16.46 -14.00
CA PHE A 30 7.68 -17.22 -13.33
C PHE A 30 7.77 -16.87 -11.84
N VAL A 31 7.85 -15.58 -11.51
CA VAL A 31 7.92 -15.12 -10.10
C VAL A 31 6.66 -15.49 -9.34
N THR A 32 5.48 -15.36 -9.96
CA THR A 32 4.20 -15.74 -9.34
C THR A 32 4.16 -17.24 -9.08
N GLY A 33 4.55 -18.08 -10.04
CA GLY A 33 4.59 -19.53 -9.91
C GLY A 33 5.52 -19.98 -8.78
N VAL A 34 6.74 -19.43 -8.74
CA VAL A 34 7.71 -19.72 -7.67
C VAL A 34 7.18 -19.24 -6.31
N SER A 35 6.63 -18.04 -6.24
CA SER A 35 6.10 -17.48 -4.99
C SER A 35 4.92 -18.29 -4.47
N GLN A 36 4.03 -18.76 -5.34
CA GLN A 36 2.90 -19.61 -4.95
C GLN A 36 3.35 -21.00 -4.49
N ALA A 37 4.41 -21.56 -5.08
CA ALA A 37 4.95 -22.86 -4.70
C ALA A 37 5.69 -22.85 -3.35
N VAL A 38 6.48 -21.80 -3.08
CA VAL A 38 7.36 -21.75 -1.90
C VAL A 38 6.80 -20.89 -0.77
N PHE A 39 6.04 -19.84 -1.08
CA PHE A 39 5.56 -18.82 -0.13
C PHE A 39 4.07 -18.52 -0.30
N ASN A 40 3.24 -19.55 -0.42
CA ASN A 40 1.82 -19.43 -0.74
C ASN A 40 1.07 -18.44 0.17
N ASN A 41 1.26 -18.49 1.48
CA ASN A 41 0.57 -17.58 2.41
C ASN A 41 0.95 -16.11 2.17
N GLN A 42 2.25 -15.83 1.99
CA GLN A 42 2.75 -14.48 1.75
C GLN A 42 2.35 -13.95 0.37
N ALA A 43 2.41 -14.80 -0.66
CA ALA A 43 2.02 -14.47 -2.02
C ALA A 43 0.53 -14.09 -2.14
N ASN A 44 -0.31 -14.67 -1.27
CA ASN A 44 -1.75 -14.37 -1.20
C ASN A 44 -2.08 -13.29 -0.14
N GLY A 45 -1.09 -12.53 0.34
CA GLY A 45 -1.30 -11.35 1.17
C GLY A 45 -1.26 -11.59 2.69
N SER A 46 -0.82 -12.75 3.16
CA SER A 46 -0.70 -13.09 4.59
C SER A 46 -1.97 -12.82 5.39
N LEU A 47 -3.10 -13.28 4.86
CA LEU A 47 -4.42 -13.03 5.43
C LEU A 47 -4.56 -13.69 6.81
N ILE A 48 -5.31 -13.04 7.70
CA ILE A 48 -5.66 -13.54 9.03
C ILE A 48 -7.16 -13.80 9.02
N ALA A 49 -7.55 -15.02 9.40
CA ALA A 49 -8.93 -15.43 9.55
C ALA A 49 -9.31 -15.62 11.02
N ASP A 50 -10.57 -15.39 11.35
CA ASP A 50 -11.12 -15.71 12.67
C ASP A 50 -11.38 -17.22 12.84
N LYS A 51 -11.89 -17.59 14.02
CA LYS A 51 -12.24 -18.99 14.35
C LYS A 51 -13.36 -19.57 13.45
N HIS A 52 -14.08 -18.72 12.73
CA HIS A 52 -15.15 -19.11 11.80
C HIS A 52 -14.68 -19.12 10.34
N GLY A 53 -13.40 -18.85 10.09
CA GLY A 53 -12.81 -18.81 8.75
C GLY A 53 -13.04 -17.50 7.98
N GLN A 54 -13.60 -16.47 8.62
CA GLN A 54 -13.78 -15.17 7.97
C GLN A 54 -12.47 -14.37 7.99
N VAL A 55 -12.07 -13.81 6.84
CA VAL A 55 -10.89 -12.96 6.74
C VAL A 55 -11.16 -11.65 7.47
N VAL A 56 -10.43 -11.44 8.57
CA VAL A 56 -10.55 -10.24 9.39
C VAL A 56 -9.45 -9.23 9.11
N GLY A 57 -8.40 -9.60 8.35
CA GLY A 57 -7.32 -8.68 7.99
C GLY A 57 -6.12 -9.35 7.35
N SER A 58 -4.98 -8.67 7.35
CA SER A 58 -3.69 -9.18 6.90
C SER A 58 -2.62 -8.84 7.93
N LYS A 59 -1.63 -9.72 8.08
CA LYS A 59 -0.50 -9.54 9.01
C LYS A 59 0.26 -8.22 8.81
N LEU A 60 0.27 -7.67 7.59
CA LEU A 60 1.05 -6.49 7.24
C LEU A 60 0.21 -5.21 7.12
N ILE A 61 -1.12 -5.30 7.28
CA ILE A 61 -2.03 -4.16 7.10
C ILE A 61 -2.62 -3.80 8.46
N GLY A 62 -2.36 -2.57 8.90
CA GLY A 62 -3.00 -2.00 10.08
C GLY A 62 -4.46 -1.64 9.80
N GLN A 63 -5.25 -1.59 10.88
CA GLN A 63 -6.66 -1.20 10.82
C GLN A 63 -6.89 0.04 11.65
N TRP A 64 -7.95 0.77 11.30
CA TRP A 64 -8.43 1.84 12.16
C TRP A 64 -9.07 1.25 13.42
N PHE A 65 -8.55 1.64 14.57
CA PHE A 65 -9.17 1.38 15.86
C PHE A 65 -9.59 2.71 16.47
N ASP A 66 -10.79 2.75 17.06
CA ASP A 66 -11.31 3.96 17.69
C ASP A 66 -10.36 4.42 18.81
N PRO A 67 -9.81 5.64 18.73
CA PRO A 67 -8.89 6.17 19.72
C PRO A 67 -9.49 6.38 21.12
N ASN A 68 -10.81 6.27 21.28
CA ASN A 68 -11.49 6.31 22.58
C ASN A 68 -11.73 4.92 23.16
N ASN A 69 -11.44 3.85 22.40
CA ASN A 69 -11.62 2.48 22.85
C ASN A 69 -10.32 1.94 23.47
N LEU A 70 -10.25 2.01 24.79
CA LEU A 70 -9.08 1.58 25.58
C LEU A 70 -8.81 0.07 25.56
N ARG A 71 -9.68 -0.73 24.92
CA ARG A 71 -9.47 -2.19 24.79
C ARG A 71 -8.41 -2.55 23.75
N TYR A 72 -8.13 -1.65 22.82
CA TYR A 72 -7.21 -1.89 21.72
C TYR A 72 -6.01 -0.97 21.79
N PHE A 73 -4.88 -1.42 21.25
CA PHE A 73 -3.73 -0.56 21.06
C PHE A 73 -4.05 0.56 20.06
N HIS A 74 -3.59 1.77 20.37
CA HIS A 74 -3.80 2.92 19.51
C HIS A 74 -2.85 2.86 18.31
N PRO A 75 -3.39 2.82 17.07
CA PRO A 75 -2.57 2.75 15.88
C PRO A 75 -1.94 4.12 15.57
N ARG A 76 -0.93 4.13 14.70
CA ARG A 76 -0.32 5.39 14.23
C ARG A 76 -1.37 6.22 13.46
N PRO A 77 -1.31 7.56 13.47
CA PRO A 77 -2.19 8.35 12.64
C PRO A 77 -2.00 8.01 11.16
N SER A 78 -3.11 7.82 10.45
CA SER A 78 -3.15 7.60 9.01
C SER A 78 -3.81 8.79 8.31
N ALA A 79 -3.21 9.25 7.22
CA ALA A 79 -3.65 10.41 6.45
C ALA A 79 -4.31 10.01 5.12
N THR A 80 -4.72 8.75 5.01
CA THR A 80 -5.39 8.22 3.83
C THR A 80 -6.77 8.84 3.66
N VAL A 81 -7.23 8.90 2.42
CA VAL A 81 -8.54 9.46 2.04
C VAL A 81 -9.35 8.44 1.28
N ASP A 82 -10.66 8.62 1.31
CA ASP A 82 -11.57 7.91 0.41
C ASP A 82 -11.30 8.37 -1.04
N PRO A 83 -10.90 7.46 -1.96
CA PRO A 83 -10.63 7.83 -3.35
C PRO A 83 -11.83 8.42 -4.10
N ALA A 84 -13.06 8.11 -3.69
CA ALA A 84 -14.27 8.60 -4.34
C ALA A 84 -14.69 9.98 -3.84
N THR A 85 -14.54 10.25 -2.54
CA THR A 85 -15.02 11.49 -1.92
C THR A 85 -13.92 12.49 -1.57
N GLY A 86 -12.65 12.05 -1.57
CA GLY A 86 -11.51 12.83 -1.12
C GLY A 86 -11.51 13.13 0.39
N LYS A 87 -12.47 12.60 1.14
CA LYS A 87 -12.61 12.84 2.58
C LYS A 87 -11.65 11.97 3.37
N PRO A 88 -11.25 12.40 4.59
CA PRO A 88 -10.40 11.59 5.46
C PRO A 88 -11.03 10.21 5.71
N LEU A 89 -10.28 9.16 5.40
CA LEU A 89 -10.64 7.78 5.68
C LEU A 89 -9.37 7.07 6.15
N PRO A 90 -9.05 7.10 7.46
CA PRO A 90 -7.84 6.51 8.00
C PRO A 90 -7.77 5.00 7.71
N TYR A 91 -6.56 4.50 7.40
CA TYR A 91 -6.30 3.09 7.10
C TYR A 91 -7.09 2.53 5.91
N ALA A 92 -7.39 3.37 4.92
CA ALA A 92 -8.01 2.93 3.67
C ALA A 92 -7.04 2.11 2.82
N ALA A 93 -7.26 0.80 2.70
CA ALA A 93 -6.37 -0.11 1.96
C ALA A 93 -6.30 0.18 0.45
N ASN A 94 -7.31 0.82 -0.10
CA ASN A 94 -7.37 1.28 -1.49
C ASN A 94 -6.72 2.66 -1.72
N ASN A 95 -6.14 3.27 -0.67
CA ASN A 95 -5.46 4.55 -0.73
C ASN A 95 -4.16 4.50 0.08
N SER A 96 -3.03 4.23 -0.58
CA SER A 96 -1.71 4.21 0.08
C SER A 96 -1.06 5.59 0.00
N ALA A 97 -1.46 6.51 0.89
CA ALA A 97 -0.98 7.90 0.90
C ALA A 97 -0.39 8.34 2.26
N GLY A 98 0.54 9.29 2.20
CA GLY A 98 1.09 9.99 3.36
C GLY A 98 0.53 11.40 3.49
N SER A 99 0.70 12.03 4.66
CA SER A 99 0.24 13.40 4.89
C SER A 99 1.06 14.46 4.14
N ASN A 100 2.32 14.17 3.80
CA ASN A 100 3.22 15.03 3.01
C ASN A 100 3.34 16.50 3.49
N LEU A 101 3.13 16.76 4.78
CA LEU A 101 3.26 18.08 5.39
C LEU A 101 4.71 18.34 5.82
N GLY A 102 5.24 19.51 5.48
CA GLY A 102 6.58 19.93 5.91
C GLY A 102 6.63 20.32 7.42
N PRO A 103 7.83 20.39 8.01
CA PRO A 103 7.99 20.66 9.45
C PRO A 103 7.44 22.01 9.93
N SER A 104 7.48 23.03 9.06
CA SER A 104 6.96 24.39 9.34
C SER A 104 5.46 24.54 9.05
N ASN A 105 4.78 23.49 8.59
CA ASN A 105 3.38 23.57 8.21
C ASN A 105 2.48 23.67 9.48
N PRO A 106 1.65 24.72 9.60
CA PRO A 106 0.82 24.92 10.78
C PRO A 106 -0.18 23.78 11.02
N THR A 107 -0.70 23.15 9.96
CA THR A 107 -1.60 21.99 10.06
C THR A 107 -0.92 20.80 10.73
N LEU A 108 0.37 20.56 10.41
CA LEU A 108 1.14 19.50 11.05
C LEU A 108 1.38 19.79 12.53
N ILE A 109 1.82 21.01 12.84
CA ILE A 109 2.10 21.45 14.22
C ILE A 109 0.84 21.34 15.08
N ASN A 110 -0.30 21.81 14.57
CA ASN A 110 -1.57 21.74 15.28
C ASN A 110 -2.02 20.29 15.51
N ARG A 111 -1.91 19.43 14.50
CA ARG A 111 -2.25 18.01 14.62
C ARG A 111 -1.39 17.28 15.64
N VAL A 112 -0.08 17.53 15.65
CA VAL A 112 0.84 16.86 16.59
C VAL A 112 0.60 17.33 18.02
N THR A 113 0.42 18.64 18.22
CA THR A 113 0.17 19.19 19.56
C THR A 113 -1.18 18.76 20.13
N SER A 114 -2.24 18.70 19.31
CA SER A 114 -3.55 18.19 19.73
C SER A 114 -3.51 16.71 20.09
N GLU A 115 -2.87 15.89 19.25
CA GLU A 115 -2.78 14.45 19.46
C GLU A 115 -1.92 14.11 20.68
N ALA A 116 -0.80 14.80 20.87
CA ALA A 116 0.03 14.63 22.07
C ALA A 116 -0.73 14.96 23.35
N ARG A 117 -1.60 15.99 23.33
CA ARG A 117 -2.46 16.33 24.46
C ARG A 117 -3.50 15.24 24.71
N ARG A 118 -4.15 14.73 23.65
CA ARG A 118 -5.16 13.66 23.73
C ARG A 118 -4.59 12.38 24.31
N LEU A 119 -3.41 11.95 23.87
CA LEU A 119 -2.76 10.75 24.37
C LEU A 119 -2.41 10.89 25.85
N LYS A 120 -1.82 12.02 26.26
CA LYS A 120 -1.52 12.29 27.69
C LYS A 120 -2.76 12.23 28.58
N SER A 121 -3.91 12.75 28.14
CA SER A 121 -5.15 12.68 28.93
C SER A 121 -5.76 11.28 28.98
N THR A 122 -5.46 10.44 27.98
CA THR A 122 -5.99 9.07 27.91
C THR A 122 -5.24 8.13 28.87
N GLU A 123 -3.92 8.29 28.99
CA GLU A 123 -3.07 7.49 29.90
C GLU A 123 -3.23 7.86 31.39
N SER A 124 -3.78 9.04 31.68
CA SER A 124 -3.93 9.53 33.06
C SER A 124 -5.20 9.01 33.76
N ASN A 125 -6.05 8.24 33.09
CA ASN A 125 -7.27 7.63 33.61
C ASN A 125 -7.13 6.10 33.65
#